data_AF-A0A662YEI4-F1
#
_entry.id   AF-A0A662YEI4-F1
#
_cell.length_a   1.000
_cell.length_b   1.000
_cell.length_c   1.000
_cell.angle_alpha   90.00
_cell.angle_beta   90.00
_cell.angle_gamma   90.00
#
_symmetry.space_group_name_H-M   'P 1'
#
loop_
_entity.id
_entity.type
_entity.pdbx_description
1 polymer ?
#
loop_
_entity_poly.entity_id
_entity_poly.type
_entity_poly.pdbx_seq_one_letter_code
_entity_poly.pdbx_strand_id
1 'polypeptide(L)'
;MMGASASPPAPNHTGELCNKDPDSCYAFWDGATLDLLGKHSLVDIPSCKKFIMSCQFLYGGLCKFPDTVPDVMHSYYSLAWLSIAAHSNSSSAADAQTSELPKLKALDTKLQVPFFPKPSK
;
A
#
# COMPACT_ATOMS: atom_id res chain seq x y z
N MET A 1 -25.00 -14.23 32.41
CA MET A 1 -25.92 -13.79 31.32
C MET A 1 -25.65 -12.32 31.06
N MET A 2 -25.67 -11.89 29.79
CA MET A 2 -25.23 -10.59 29.22
C MET A 2 -23.71 -10.54 29.02
N GLY A 3 -23.16 -10.41 27.82
CA GLY A 3 -23.71 -10.37 26.47
C GLY A 3 -22.50 -10.31 25.53
N ALA A 4 -22.31 -11.36 24.72
CA ALA A 4 -21.26 -11.36 23.70
C ALA A 4 -21.66 -10.37 22.61
N SER A 5 -20.99 -9.23 22.55
CA SER A 5 -21.05 -8.31 21.42
C SER A 5 -20.28 -8.94 20.25
N ALA A 6 -20.98 -9.69 19.41
CA ALA A 6 -20.46 -10.09 18.11
C ALA A 6 -20.33 -8.82 17.24
N SER A 7 -19.10 -8.38 16.97
CA SER A 7 -18.84 -7.35 15.97
C SER A 7 -19.33 -7.84 14.59
N PRO A 8 -19.92 -6.97 13.76
CA PRO A 8 -20.39 -7.35 12.44
C PRO A 8 -19.22 -7.74 11.53
N PRO A 9 -19.38 -8.73 10.64
CA PRO A 9 -18.35 -9.09 9.67
C PRO A 9 -18.12 -7.92 8.69
N ALA A 10 -16.87 -7.53 8.53
CA ALA A 10 -16.46 -6.47 7.61
C ALA A 10 -16.72 -6.89 6.15
N PRO A 11 -17.06 -5.94 5.26
CA PRO A 11 -17.37 -6.23 3.87
C PRO A 11 -16.09 -6.59 3.10
N ASN A 12 -15.95 -7.88 2.81
CA ASN A 12 -15.32 -8.48 1.63
C ASN A 12 -14.10 -7.69 1.08
N HIS A 13 -12.97 -7.73 1.76
CA HIS A 13 -11.71 -7.20 1.25
C HIS A 13 -11.05 -8.23 0.32
N THR A 14 -11.30 -8.08 -0.98
CA THR A 14 -10.62 -8.86 -2.03
C THR A 14 -9.14 -8.49 -2.08
N GLY A 15 -8.29 -9.39 -1.57
CA GLY A 15 -6.83 -9.25 -1.57
C GLY A 15 -6.12 -10.00 -0.45
N GLU A 16 -6.85 -10.57 0.51
CA GLU A 16 -6.29 -11.42 1.55
C GLU A 16 -5.77 -12.74 0.96
N LEU A 17 -4.58 -13.20 1.39
CA LEU A 17 -4.35 -14.64 1.50
C LEU A 17 -5.54 -15.18 2.29
N CYS A 18 -6.51 -15.82 1.62
CA CYS A 18 -7.81 -16.16 2.20
C CYS A 18 -7.65 -16.59 3.66
N ASN A 19 -8.27 -15.85 4.59
CA ASN A 19 -8.26 -16.13 6.03
C ASN A 19 -6.97 -15.73 6.80
N LYS A 20 -6.26 -14.66 6.42
CA LYS A 20 -5.16 -14.07 7.21
C LYS A 20 -5.37 -12.57 7.45
N ASP A 21 -4.89 -12.09 8.59
CA ASP A 21 -4.92 -10.67 8.93
C ASP A 21 -4.16 -9.82 7.90
N PRO A 22 -4.66 -8.63 7.56
CA PRO A 22 -4.00 -7.73 6.63
C PRO A 22 -2.67 -7.23 7.21
N ASP A 23 -1.67 -7.08 6.36
CA ASP A 23 -0.34 -6.60 6.71
C ASP A 23 0.14 -5.61 5.64
N SER A 24 0.54 -4.42 6.10
CA SER A 24 0.92 -3.28 5.26
C SER A 24 2.10 -3.56 4.32
N CYS A 25 2.99 -4.50 4.66
CA CYS A 25 4.11 -4.82 3.78
C CYS A 25 3.67 -5.57 2.51
N TYR A 26 2.54 -6.29 2.53
CA TYR A 26 2.04 -7.00 1.34
C TYR A 26 1.55 -6.07 0.25
N ALA A 27 1.15 -4.83 0.60
CA ALA A 27 0.88 -3.81 -0.40
C ALA A 27 2.08 -3.69 -1.36
N PHE A 28 3.30 -3.63 -0.81
CA PHE A 28 4.50 -3.62 -1.63
C PHE A 28 4.76 -4.95 -2.33
N TRP A 29 4.76 -6.08 -1.62
CA TRP A 29 5.13 -7.36 -2.24
C TRP A 29 4.23 -7.75 -3.40
N ASP A 30 2.92 -7.57 -3.25
CA ASP A 30 1.95 -7.90 -4.28
C ASP A 30 1.90 -6.79 -5.34
N GLY A 31 1.87 -5.53 -4.92
CA GLY A 31 1.85 -4.37 -5.81
C GLY A 31 3.08 -4.27 -6.69
N ALA A 32 4.29 -4.41 -6.13
CA ALA A 32 5.54 -4.38 -6.89
C ALA A 32 5.65 -5.56 -7.87
N THR A 33 5.14 -6.73 -7.50
CA THR A 33 5.07 -7.88 -8.41
C THR A 33 4.15 -7.57 -9.59
N LEU A 34 2.98 -6.99 -9.34
CA LEU A 34 2.06 -6.59 -10.41
C LEU A 34 2.61 -5.47 -11.28
N ASP A 35 3.29 -4.49 -10.70
CA ASP A 35 3.97 -3.43 -11.44
C ASP A 35 5.07 -3.97 -12.35
N LEU A 36 5.91 -4.88 -11.85
CA LEU A 36 6.96 -5.55 -12.63
C LEU A 36 6.38 -6.33 -13.81
N LEU A 37 5.16 -6.87 -13.68
CA LEU A 37 4.42 -7.57 -14.74
C LEU A 37 3.62 -6.63 -15.66
N GLY A 38 3.62 -5.32 -15.41
CA GLY A 38 2.81 -4.35 -16.16
C GLY A 38 1.30 -4.49 -15.90
N LYS A 39 0.91 -5.00 -14.73
CA LYS A 39 -0.48 -5.30 -14.32
C LYS A 39 -0.90 -4.59 -13.03
N HIS A 40 -0.23 -3.50 -12.65
CA HIS A 40 -0.58 -2.74 -11.43
C HIS A 40 -2.02 -2.19 -11.44
N SER A 41 -2.63 -2.01 -12.61
CA SER A 41 -4.03 -1.59 -12.74
C SER A 41 -5.04 -2.59 -12.15
N LEU A 42 -4.62 -3.81 -11.82
CA LEU A 42 -5.45 -4.80 -11.12
C LEU A 42 -5.56 -4.53 -9.61
N VAL A 43 -4.72 -3.65 -9.06
CA VAL A 43 -4.77 -3.28 -7.64
C VAL A 43 -5.89 -2.27 -7.40
N ASP A 44 -6.73 -2.52 -6.39
CA ASP A 44 -7.64 -1.51 -5.85
C ASP A 44 -6.84 -0.46 -5.05
N ILE A 45 -6.32 0.54 -5.78
CA ILE A 45 -5.50 1.62 -5.21
C ILE A 45 -6.26 2.38 -4.11
N PRO A 46 -7.54 2.78 -4.27
CA PRO A 46 -8.28 3.45 -3.20
C PRO A 46 -8.35 2.64 -1.89
N SER A 47 -8.72 1.37 -1.96
CA SER A 47 -8.83 0.52 -0.76
C SER A 47 -7.48 0.26 -0.11
N CYS A 48 -6.45 -0.05 -0.90
CA CYS A 48 -5.11 -0.30 -0.38
C CYS A 48 -4.48 0.97 0.24
N LYS A 49 -4.68 2.14 -0.39
CA LYS A 49 -4.27 3.43 0.18
C LYS A 49 -4.96 3.68 1.52
N LYS A 50 -6.28 3.47 1.59
CA LYS A 50 -7.04 3.68 2.84
C LYS A 50 -6.50 2.81 3.97
N PHE A 51 -6.19 1.55 3.68
CA PHE A 51 -5.58 0.64 4.64
C PHE A 51 -4.20 1.13 5.10
N ILE A 52 -3.28 1.44 4.20
CA ILE A 52 -1.94 1.93 4.56
C ILE A 52 -2.01 3.21 5.40
N MET A 53 -2.89 4.16 5.04
CA MET A 53 -3.07 5.39 5.81
C MET A 53 -3.64 5.13 7.21
N SER A 54 -4.44 4.07 7.39
CA SER A 54 -4.91 3.64 8.71
C SER A 54 -3.80 3.02 9.58
N CYS A 55 -2.69 2.59 8.98
CA CYS A 55 -1.51 2.08 9.69
C CYS A 55 -0.54 3.19 10.13
N GLN A 56 -0.85 4.47 9.91
CA GLN A 56 0.05 5.57 10.28
C GLN A 56 0.06 5.78 11.79
N PHE A 57 1.25 5.78 12.39
CA PHE A 57 1.41 6.00 13.82
C PHE A 57 1.47 7.49 14.17
N LEU A 58 0.92 7.87 15.33
CA LEU A 58 0.81 9.26 15.77
C LEU A 58 2.15 10.01 15.80
N TYR A 59 3.23 9.31 16.18
CA TYR A 59 4.58 9.88 16.28
C TYR A 59 5.45 9.63 15.04
N GLY A 60 4.86 9.10 13.96
CA GLY A 60 5.55 8.75 12.72
C GLY A 60 5.84 7.26 12.57
N GLY A 61 6.08 6.86 11.32
CA GLY A 61 6.19 5.46 10.91
C GLY A 61 4.84 4.85 10.51
N LEU A 62 4.90 3.67 9.88
CA LEU A 62 3.76 2.85 9.53
C LEU A 62 3.86 1.48 10.20
N CYS A 63 2.71 1.04 10.69
CA CYS A 63 2.51 -0.18 11.43
C CYS A 63 2.20 -1.36 10.49
N LYS A 64 2.32 -2.58 11.01
CA LYS A 64 1.88 -3.79 10.31
C LYS A 64 0.37 -3.73 10.00
N PHE A 65 -0.42 -3.42 11.02
CA PHE A 65 -1.86 -3.15 10.95
C PHE A 65 -2.19 -2.00 11.92
N PRO A 66 -3.39 -1.41 11.87
CA PRO A 66 -3.76 -0.29 12.73
C PRO A 66 -3.55 -0.59 14.22
N ASP A 67 -3.24 0.45 14.99
CA ASP A 67 -3.06 0.40 16.45
C ASP A 67 -1.93 -0.50 16.97
N THR A 68 -0.96 -0.88 16.13
CA THR A 68 0.29 -1.52 16.57
C THR A 68 1.45 -0.55 16.67
N VAL A 69 2.61 -1.06 17.10
CA VAL A 69 3.88 -0.31 17.10
C VAL A 69 4.43 -0.26 15.66
N PRO A 70 4.92 0.90 15.19
CA PRO A 70 5.56 1.00 13.89
C PRO A 70 6.98 0.43 13.94
N ASP A 71 7.45 -0.05 12.79
CA ASP A 71 8.85 -0.40 12.59
C ASP A 71 9.37 0.08 11.24
N VAL A 72 10.69 0.05 11.08
CA VAL A 72 11.39 0.54 9.89
C VAL A 72 10.97 -0.22 8.63
N MET A 73 10.69 -1.52 8.75
CA MET A 73 10.39 -2.39 7.62
C MET A 73 9.00 -2.09 7.05
N HIS A 74 7.96 -2.08 7.88
CA HIS A 74 6.60 -1.75 7.43
C HIS A 74 6.49 -0.29 6.98
N SER A 75 7.21 0.62 7.65
CA SER A 75 7.33 2.02 7.22
C SER A 75 7.89 2.12 5.81
N TYR A 76 8.99 1.41 5.54
CA TYR A 76 9.63 1.43 4.24
C TYR A 76 8.73 0.85 3.14
N TYR A 77 8.20 -0.35 3.33
CA TYR A 77 7.41 -1.02 2.29
C TYR A 77 6.09 -0.30 2.01
N SER A 78 5.44 0.24 3.04
CA SER A 78 4.23 1.05 2.85
C SER A 78 4.51 2.30 2.01
N LEU A 79 5.63 2.99 2.27
CA LEU A 79 6.05 4.15 1.45
C LEU A 79 6.46 3.73 0.04
N ALA A 80 7.15 2.60 -0.11
CA ALA A 80 7.55 2.06 -1.40
C ALA A 80 6.32 1.76 -2.27
N TRP A 81 5.28 1.13 -1.71
CA TRP A 81 4.03 0.92 -2.44
C TRP A 81 3.31 2.23 -2.79
N LEU A 82 3.24 3.19 -1.86
CA LEU A 82 2.66 4.50 -2.15
C LEU A 82 3.37 5.21 -3.31
N SER A 83 4.70 5.02 -3.44
CA SER A 83 5.46 5.49 -4.59
C SER A 83 5.04 4.78 -5.89
N ILE A 84 4.94 3.45 -5.88
CA ILE A 84 4.50 2.67 -7.06
C ILE A 84 3.09 3.12 -7.49
N ALA A 85 2.14 3.17 -6.55
CA ALA A 85 0.76 3.57 -6.82
C ALA A 85 0.66 4.99 -7.41
N ALA A 86 1.54 5.91 -7.00
CA ALA A 86 1.57 7.28 -7.51
C ALA A 86 2.13 7.39 -8.94
N HIS A 87 2.92 6.41 -9.40
CA HIS A 87 3.57 6.42 -10.72
C HIS A 87 3.03 5.34 -11.68
N SER A 88 2.15 4.45 -11.22
CA SER A 88 1.55 3.44 -12.07
C SER A 88 0.66 4.12 -13.13
N ASN A 89 0.97 3.90 -14.41
CA ASN A 89 0.22 4.46 -15.52
C ASN A 89 -1.17 3.82 -15.60
N SER A 90 -2.18 4.46 -15.01
CA SER A 90 -3.58 4.12 -15.25
C SER A 90 -3.95 4.53 -16.67
N SER A 91 -3.92 3.58 -17.61
CA SER A 91 -4.25 3.74 -19.04
C SER A 91 -5.74 4.04 -19.30
N SER A 92 -6.42 4.78 -18.44
CA SER A 92 -7.80 5.21 -18.65
C SER A 92 -8.05 6.51 -17.89
N ALA A 93 -8.18 7.58 -18.66
CA ALA A 93 -8.70 8.86 -18.23
C ALA A 93 -10.20 8.74 -17.91
N ALA A 94 -10.54 8.20 -16.75
CA ALA A 94 -11.89 8.25 -16.16
C ALA A 94 -11.82 7.77 -14.71
N ASP A 95 -11.28 8.58 -13.81
CA ASP A 95 -12.03 8.97 -12.60
C ASP A 95 -11.22 9.97 -11.79
N ALA A 96 -11.70 11.20 -11.83
CA ALA A 96 -11.26 12.31 -11.03
C ALA A 96 -11.71 12.10 -9.58
N GLN A 97 -11.06 11.18 -8.86
CA GLN A 97 -11.12 11.11 -7.40
C GLN A 97 -9.96 10.28 -6.81
N THR A 98 -8.78 10.31 -7.44
CA THR A 98 -7.54 9.89 -6.77
C THR A 98 -7.28 10.88 -5.65
N SER A 99 -7.76 10.58 -4.43
CA SER A 99 -7.30 11.29 -3.24
C SER A 99 -5.78 11.43 -3.34
N GLU A 100 -5.27 12.66 -3.22
CA GLU A 100 -3.89 13.02 -3.53
C GLU A 100 -2.92 11.99 -2.89
N LEU A 101 -2.30 11.15 -3.71
CA LEU A 101 -1.24 10.24 -3.24
C LEU A 101 -0.04 11.10 -2.86
N PRO A 102 0.72 10.73 -1.82
CA PRO A 102 1.87 11.52 -1.40
C PRO A 102 2.90 11.61 -2.53
N LYS A 103 3.50 12.80 -2.70
CA LYS A 103 4.52 13.07 -3.73
C LYS A 103 5.84 12.40 -3.33
N LEU A 104 5.98 11.13 -3.69
CA LEU A 104 7.18 10.32 -3.45
C LEU A 104 8.03 10.22 -4.70
N LYS A 105 9.31 9.84 -4.57
CA LYS A 105 10.20 9.57 -5.72
C LYS A 105 9.85 8.22 -6.33
N ALA A 106 9.79 8.15 -7.66
CA ALA A 106 9.58 6.91 -8.40
C ALA A 106 10.56 5.81 -7.93
N LEU A 107 10.02 4.61 -7.76
CA LEU A 107 10.74 3.45 -7.27
C LEU A 107 11.08 2.51 -8.43
N ASP A 108 12.29 1.95 -8.42
CA ASP A 108 12.64 0.78 -9.20
C ASP A 108 12.10 -0.47 -8.46
N THR A 109 11.05 -1.09 -9.01
CA THR A 109 10.41 -2.26 -8.38
C THR A 109 11.27 -3.51 -8.39
N LYS A 110 12.28 -3.60 -9.27
CA LYS A 110 13.22 -4.72 -9.31
C LYS A 110 14.28 -4.61 -8.22
N LEU A 111 14.80 -3.40 -8.00
CA LEU A 111 15.86 -3.15 -7.02
C LEU A 111 15.33 -2.69 -5.66
N GLN A 112 14.04 -2.38 -5.58
CA GLN A 112 13.37 -1.86 -4.38
C GLN A 112 14.06 -0.59 -3.86
N VAL A 113 14.50 0.30 -4.75
CA VAL A 113 15.14 1.57 -4.39
C VAL A 113 14.61 2.70 -5.25
N PRO A 114 14.66 3.97 -4.80
CA PRO A 114 14.32 5.10 -5.64
C PRO A 114 15.16 5.13 -6.92
N PHE A 115 14.61 5.63 -8.03
CA PHE A 115 15.38 5.79 -9.25
C PHE A 115 16.47 6.85 -9.05
N PHE A 116 17.73 6.45 -9.19
CA PHE A 116 18.88 7.35 -9.13
C PHE A 116 19.36 7.67 -10.54
N PRO A 117 19.37 8.94 -10.98
CA PRO A 117 19.97 9.33 -12.25
C PRO A 117 21.45 8.93 -12.29
N LYS A 118 21.90 8.36 -13.41
CA LYS A 118 23.32 8.07 -13.61
C LYS A 118 24.11 9.39 -13.55
N PRO A 119 25.21 9.49 -12.77
CA PRO A 119 26.02 10.68 -12.77
C PRO A 119 26.55 10.95 -14.19
N SER A 120 26.41 12.19 -14.67
CA SER A 120 27.11 12.62 -15.88
C SER A 120 28.59 12.43 -15.64
N LYS A 121 29.27 11.75 -16.57
CA LYS A 121 30.73 11.79 -16.63
C LYS A 121 31.20 13.19 -17.00
#